data_AF-A0A067QZM6-F1
#
_entry.id   AF-A0A067QZM6-F1
#
_cell.length_a   1.000
_cell.length_b   1.000
_cell.length_c   1.000
_cell.angle_alpha   90.00
_cell.angle_beta   90.00
_cell.angle_gamma   90.00
#
_symmetry.space_group_name_H-M   'P 1'
#
loop_
_entity.id
_entity.type
_entity.pdbx_description
1 polymer ?
#
loop_
_entity_poly.entity_id
_entity_poly.type
_entity_poly.pdbx_seq_one_letter_code
_entity_poly.pdbx_strand_id
1 'polypeptide(L)'
;MMGSDDENAALSSEPLYNPDLLRLDFSQIKTKFDPPISPSEPGEALIVRPLCPADYDKGFVQLLSQLTKVGNISKDQFLRRYTTMKACPNTYYVTVIEDTRSSHIVGSATLIVEQKFIHECAVRGRLEDVVVSDDYRGKQLGKLIIMTITLLAQHLNCYKITLDCKDRMIPLYTGLGYKLEQGGSNYMQIRFDNKKPFKL
;
A
#
# COMPACT_ATOMS: atom_id res chain seq x y z
N MET A 1 9.03 37.09 9.01
CA MET A 1 8.20 36.26 8.12
C MET A 1 8.81 34.86 8.06
N MET A 2 8.64 34.06 9.12
CA MET A 2 9.16 32.67 9.22
C MET A 2 8.00 31.68 9.45
N GLY A 3 6.80 31.98 8.94
CA GLY A 3 5.59 31.20 9.24
C GLY A 3 5.07 30.32 8.10
N SER A 4 5.30 30.69 6.83
CA SER A 4 4.70 30.02 5.69
C SER A 4 5.49 28.81 5.18
N ASP A 5 6.81 28.83 5.31
CA ASP A 5 7.69 27.85 4.67
C ASP A 5 7.82 26.59 5.54
N ASP A 6 7.91 26.75 6.86
CA ASP A 6 7.93 25.64 7.82
C ASP A 6 6.56 24.93 7.93
N GLU A 7 5.46 25.67 7.81
CA GLU A 7 4.10 25.11 7.84
C GLU A 7 3.81 24.31 6.54
N ASN A 8 4.23 24.83 5.38
CA ASN A 8 4.16 24.09 4.11
C ASN A 8 5.10 22.87 4.09
N ALA A 9 6.28 22.96 4.69
CA ALA A 9 7.19 21.82 4.83
C ALA A 9 6.60 20.73 5.74
N ALA A 10 5.98 21.12 6.86
CA ALA A 10 5.30 20.19 7.77
C ALA A 10 4.15 19.45 7.08
N LEU A 11 3.28 20.16 6.35
CA LEU A 11 2.20 19.58 5.54
C LEU A 11 2.71 18.63 4.44
N SER A 12 3.88 18.91 3.86
CA SER A 12 4.47 18.07 2.81
C SER A 12 4.94 16.69 3.29
N SER A 13 5.20 16.55 4.59
CA SER A 13 5.71 15.33 5.21
C SER A 13 4.64 14.57 6.02
N GLU A 14 3.46 15.16 6.18
CA GLU A 14 2.40 14.60 7.01
C GLU A 14 1.95 13.25 6.42
N PRO A 15 1.98 12.14 7.19
CA PRO A 15 1.67 10.80 6.68
C PRO A 15 0.17 10.62 6.41
N LEU A 16 -0.17 9.69 5.51
CA LEU A 16 -1.56 9.42 5.11
C LEU A 16 -2.40 8.87 6.27
N TYR A 17 -1.77 8.09 7.15
CA TYR A 17 -2.34 7.52 8.36
C TYR A 17 -1.28 7.49 9.47
N ASN A 18 -1.68 7.20 10.71
CA ASN A 18 -0.77 7.16 11.85
C ASN A 18 0.35 6.10 11.65
N PRO A 19 1.64 6.47 11.57
CA PRO A 19 2.75 5.53 11.37
C PRO A 19 2.87 4.47 12.47
N ASP A 20 2.37 4.74 13.68
CA ASP A 20 2.44 3.79 14.80
C ASP A 20 1.63 2.51 14.55
N LEU A 21 0.67 2.55 13.63
CA LEU A 21 -0.05 1.35 13.18
C LEU A 21 0.86 0.34 12.47
N LEU A 22 2.06 0.73 12.04
CA LEU A 22 3.06 -0.16 11.46
C LEU A 22 3.97 -0.83 12.51
N ARG A 23 3.79 -0.54 13.80
CA ARG A 23 4.46 -1.25 14.90
C ARG A 23 3.78 -2.61 15.14
N LEU A 24 3.85 -3.46 14.12
CA LEU A 24 3.18 -4.75 14.05
C LEU A 24 4.06 -5.85 14.62
N ASP A 25 3.44 -6.79 15.33
CA ASP A 25 4.12 -7.98 15.84
C ASP A 25 4.29 -9.03 14.73
N PHE A 26 5.47 -9.03 14.13
CA PHE A 26 5.87 -9.98 13.09
C PHE A 26 6.20 -11.38 13.63
N SER A 27 6.17 -11.62 14.95
CA SER A 27 6.32 -12.99 15.46
C SER A 27 5.12 -13.89 15.13
N GLN A 28 3.98 -13.29 14.78
CA GLN A 28 2.73 -13.99 14.49
C GLN A 28 2.71 -14.62 13.08
N ILE A 29 3.61 -14.20 12.19
CA ILE A 29 3.63 -14.68 10.81
C ILE A 29 4.53 -15.91 10.65
N LYS A 30 4.04 -16.89 9.89
CA LYS A 30 4.80 -18.11 9.57
C LYS A 30 5.83 -17.91 8.45
N THR A 31 5.72 -16.80 7.72
CA THR A 31 6.60 -16.46 6.61
C THR A 31 8.02 -16.24 7.13
N LYS A 32 8.96 -17.05 6.65
CA LYS A 32 10.39 -16.86 6.96
C LYS A 32 11.00 -15.85 6.00
N PHE A 33 11.79 -14.94 6.57
CA PHE A 33 12.65 -14.02 5.84
C PHE A 33 14.10 -14.43 6.03
N ASP A 34 14.89 -14.27 4.97
CA ASP A 34 16.32 -14.58 4.97
C ASP A 34 17.04 -13.54 4.08
N PRO A 35 17.78 -12.60 4.68
CA PRO A 35 17.92 -12.39 6.13
C PRO A 35 16.60 -11.99 6.82
N PRO A 36 16.48 -12.12 8.16
CA PRO A 36 15.30 -11.64 8.88
C PRO A 36 15.06 -10.14 8.61
N ILE A 37 13.85 -9.79 8.16
CA ILE A 37 13.41 -8.41 7.96
C ILE A 37 12.00 -8.21 8.51
N SER A 38 11.70 -6.98 8.91
CA SER A 38 10.40 -6.54 9.45
C SER A 38 10.11 -5.10 9.03
N PRO A 39 8.93 -4.51 9.34
CA PRO A 39 8.67 -3.11 9.02
C PRO A 39 9.59 -2.15 9.77
N SER A 40 10.02 -2.52 10.99
CA SER A 40 10.97 -1.73 11.78
C SER A 40 12.42 -1.92 11.31
N GLU A 41 12.73 -3.08 10.72
CA GLU A 41 14.06 -3.43 10.20
C GLU A 41 13.93 -4.04 8.79
N PRO A 42 13.57 -3.24 7.76
CA PRO A 42 13.25 -3.76 6.42
C PRO A 42 14.47 -4.11 5.58
N GLY A 43 15.67 -3.84 6.09
CA GLY A 43 16.95 -3.95 5.40
C GLY A 43 17.74 -2.65 5.46
N GLU A 44 19.00 -2.71 5.07
CA GLU A 44 19.91 -1.56 5.10
C GLU A 44 19.39 -0.41 4.25
N ALA A 45 19.33 0.79 4.86
CA ALA A 45 18.87 2.03 4.24
C ALA A 45 17.47 1.97 3.62
N LEU A 46 16.61 1.08 4.14
CA LEU A 46 15.20 1.02 3.79
C LEU A 46 14.33 1.48 4.97
N ILE A 47 13.21 2.12 4.68
CA ILE A 47 12.18 2.42 5.68
C ILE A 47 10.79 2.04 5.17
N VAL A 48 9.96 1.46 6.04
CA VAL A 48 8.54 1.22 5.77
C VAL A 48 7.72 2.28 6.49
N ARG A 49 6.89 3.01 5.75
CA ARG A 49 6.10 4.12 6.32
C ARG A 49 4.83 4.39 5.51
N PRO A 50 3.86 5.15 6.05
CA PRO A 50 2.75 5.66 5.26
C PRO A 50 3.25 6.55 4.11
N LEU A 51 2.48 6.57 3.01
CA LEU A 51 2.63 7.55 1.94
C LEU A 51 2.49 8.98 2.52
N CYS A 52 3.27 9.94 2.00
CA CYS A 52 3.10 11.37 2.30
C CYS A 52 3.13 12.22 1.00
N PRO A 53 2.74 13.51 1.07
CA PRO A 53 2.70 14.39 -0.10
C PRO A 53 4.02 14.51 -0.87
N ALA A 54 5.16 14.53 -0.17
CA ALA A 54 6.49 14.63 -0.76
C ALA A 54 6.87 13.41 -1.63
N ASP A 55 6.16 12.28 -1.49
CA ASP A 55 6.48 11.05 -2.22
C ASP A 55 6.21 11.14 -3.73
N TYR A 56 5.46 12.16 -4.15
CA TYR A 56 5.38 12.50 -5.57
C TYR A 56 6.78 12.77 -6.15
N ASP A 57 7.60 13.58 -5.46
CA ASP A 57 8.94 13.94 -5.92
C ASP A 57 9.94 12.80 -5.68
N LYS A 58 9.60 11.82 -4.83
CA LYS A 58 10.38 10.59 -4.59
C LYS A 58 10.05 9.45 -5.56
N GLY A 59 9.32 9.72 -6.64
CA GLY A 59 9.09 8.76 -7.71
C GLY A 59 7.92 7.80 -7.50
N PHE A 60 6.98 8.08 -6.58
CA PHE A 60 5.86 7.18 -6.28
C PHE A 60 4.98 6.86 -7.51
N VAL A 61 4.65 7.86 -8.32
CA VAL A 61 3.83 7.67 -9.53
C VAL A 61 4.57 6.83 -10.56
N GLN A 62 5.88 7.00 -10.68
CA GLN A 62 6.77 6.26 -11.56
C GLN A 62 6.86 4.80 -11.13
N LEU A 63 6.93 4.52 -9.82
CA LEU A 63 6.85 3.15 -9.30
C LEU A 63 5.55 2.47 -9.70
N LEU A 64 4.39 3.13 -9.52
CA LEU A 64 3.08 2.57 -9.89
C LEU A 64 2.97 2.26 -11.40
N SER A 65 3.72 2.98 -12.25
CA SER A 65 3.74 2.72 -13.69
C SER A 65 4.31 1.34 -14.06
N GLN A 66 5.12 0.73 -13.18
CA GLN A 66 5.62 -0.64 -13.35
C GLN A 66 4.52 -1.70 -13.12
N LEU A 67 3.45 -1.34 -12.40
CA LEU A 67 2.31 -2.22 -12.15
C LEU A 67 1.25 -2.12 -13.25
N THR A 68 0.87 -0.89 -13.61
CA THR A 68 -0.24 -0.63 -14.54
C THR A 68 -0.12 0.74 -15.19
N LYS A 69 -1.05 1.05 -16.12
CA LYS A 69 -1.13 2.37 -16.74
C LYS A 69 -1.60 3.41 -15.71
N VAL A 70 -0.71 4.33 -15.35
CA VAL A 70 -1.02 5.49 -14.47
C VAL A 70 -1.44 6.74 -15.25
N GLY A 71 -0.95 6.91 -16.49
CA GLY A 71 -1.16 8.13 -17.27
C GLY A 71 -0.27 9.29 -16.79
N ASN A 72 -0.61 10.51 -17.20
CA ASN A 72 0.13 11.72 -16.83
C ASN A 72 -0.53 12.35 -15.61
N ILE A 73 -0.03 12.05 -14.41
CA ILE A 73 -0.51 12.61 -13.15
C ILE A 73 0.37 13.80 -12.78
N SER A 74 -0.20 15.01 -12.70
CA SER A 74 0.51 16.17 -12.18
C SER A 74 0.62 16.13 -10.66
N LYS A 75 1.58 16.88 -10.09
CA LYS A 75 1.73 17.03 -8.64
C LYS A 75 0.42 17.45 -7.97
N ASP A 76 -0.29 18.43 -8.54
CA ASP A 76 -1.57 18.88 -7.99
C ASP A 76 -2.65 17.80 -8.03
N GLN A 77 -2.69 16.95 -9.06
CA GLN A 77 -3.64 15.83 -9.12
C GLN A 77 -3.32 14.80 -8.05
N PHE A 78 -2.03 14.49 -7.84
CA PHE A 78 -1.59 13.61 -6.77
C PHE A 78 -1.96 14.17 -5.40
N LEU A 79 -1.66 15.44 -5.12
CA LEU A 79 -1.97 16.09 -3.86
C LEU A 79 -3.48 16.14 -3.58
N ARG A 80 -4.30 16.46 -4.59
CA ARG A 80 -5.77 16.40 -4.44
C ARG A 80 -6.25 14.99 -4.08
N ARG A 81 -5.75 13.97 -4.79
CA ARG A 81 -6.11 12.58 -4.49
C ARG A 81 -5.67 12.17 -3.09
N TYR A 82 -4.45 12.54 -2.70
CA TYR A 82 -3.92 12.30 -1.36
C TYR A 82 -4.84 12.90 -0.29
N THR A 83 -5.21 14.17 -0.43
CA THR A 83 -6.12 14.85 0.51
C THR A 83 -7.48 14.17 0.58
N THR A 84 -8.06 13.75 -0.56
CA THR A 84 -9.34 13.02 -0.56
C THR A 84 -9.24 11.67 0.14
N MET A 85 -8.16 10.91 -0.08
CA MET A 85 -7.93 9.64 0.62
C MET A 85 -7.76 9.86 2.12
N LYS A 86 -6.98 10.87 2.51
CA LYS A 86 -6.76 11.23 3.92
C LYS A 86 -8.03 11.66 4.64
N ALA A 87 -8.94 12.33 3.94
CA ALA A 87 -10.24 12.75 4.45
C ALA A 87 -11.25 11.59 4.61
N CYS A 88 -10.91 10.36 4.17
CA CYS A 88 -11.71 9.16 4.39
C CYS A 88 -11.17 8.40 5.63
N PRO A 89 -11.70 8.67 6.84
CA PRO A 89 -11.17 8.07 8.06
C PRO A 89 -11.27 6.56 8.01
N ASN A 90 -10.21 5.90 8.47
CA ASN A 90 -10.11 4.44 8.60
C ASN A 90 -10.29 3.65 7.29
N THR A 91 -10.11 4.27 6.11
CA THR A 91 -10.37 3.60 4.82
C THR A 91 -9.09 3.27 4.05
N TYR A 92 -8.16 4.21 3.86
CA TYR A 92 -7.01 4.04 2.99
C TYR A 92 -5.70 4.01 3.78
N TYR A 93 -4.93 2.93 3.64
CA TYR A 93 -3.60 2.80 4.22
C TYR A 93 -2.58 2.46 3.13
N VAL A 94 -2.21 3.48 2.35
CA VAL A 94 -1.14 3.37 1.35
C VAL A 94 0.20 3.37 2.07
N THR A 95 0.91 2.26 1.99
CA THR A 95 2.18 2.03 2.68
C THR A 95 3.28 1.92 1.64
N VAL A 96 4.41 2.58 1.89
CA VAL A 96 5.54 2.63 0.98
C VAL A 96 6.80 2.09 1.64
N ILE A 97 7.72 1.62 0.80
CA ILE A 97 9.12 1.36 1.15
C ILE A 97 9.96 2.41 0.45
N GLU A 98 10.73 3.18 1.20
CA GLU A 98 11.69 4.15 0.66
C GLU A 98 13.11 3.62 0.82
N ASP A 99 13.95 3.79 -0.21
CA ASP A 99 15.40 3.71 -0.07
C ASP A 99 15.95 5.10 0.26
N THR A 100 16.51 5.24 1.47
CA THR A 100 16.95 6.53 2.01
C THR A 100 18.27 7.02 1.41
N ARG A 101 19.04 6.16 0.71
CA ARG A 101 20.25 6.58 0.00
C ARG A 101 19.92 7.37 -1.26
N SER A 102 18.90 6.90 -1.98
CA SER A 102 18.44 7.53 -3.21
C SER A 102 17.28 8.49 -2.99
N SER A 103 16.64 8.49 -1.82
CA SER A 103 15.38 9.22 -1.55
C SER A 103 14.27 8.85 -2.52
N HIS A 104 14.16 7.57 -2.90
CA HIS A 104 13.14 7.08 -3.83
C HIS A 104 12.22 6.06 -3.19
N ILE A 105 10.95 6.06 -3.62
CA ILE A 105 10.00 5.00 -3.28
C ILE A 105 10.27 3.77 -4.15
N VAL A 106 10.55 2.65 -3.49
CA VAL A 106 10.98 1.38 -4.12
C VAL A 106 9.97 0.26 -3.92
N GLY A 107 8.95 0.45 -3.10
CA GLY A 107 7.84 -0.49 -2.94
C GLY A 107 6.58 0.21 -2.45
N SER A 108 5.41 -0.33 -2.79
CA SER A 108 4.12 0.18 -2.36
C SER A 108 3.07 -0.94 -2.30
N ALA A 109 2.15 -0.83 -1.36
CA ALA A 109 0.92 -1.62 -1.28
C ALA A 109 -0.14 -0.82 -0.54
N THR A 110 -1.41 -1.07 -0.89
CA THR A 110 -2.55 -0.37 -0.30
C THR A 110 -3.43 -1.36 0.45
N LEU A 111 -3.73 -1.07 1.71
CA LEU A 111 -4.90 -1.63 2.37
C LEU A 111 -6.09 -0.69 2.16
N ILE A 112 -7.19 -1.22 1.63
CA ILE A 112 -8.50 -0.56 1.70
C ILE A 112 -9.36 -1.31 2.71
N VAL A 113 -9.88 -0.59 3.69
CA VAL A 113 -10.81 -1.13 4.69
C VAL A 113 -12.23 -0.75 4.30
N GLU A 114 -13.05 -1.78 4.04
CA GLU A 114 -14.44 -1.66 3.63
C GLU A 114 -15.35 -1.97 4.82
N GLN A 115 -16.18 -1.00 5.23
CA GLN A 115 -17.19 -1.19 6.26
C GLN A 115 -18.38 -2.00 5.72
N LYS A 116 -18.92 -2.92 6.51
CA LYS A 116 -20.03 -3.80 6.13
C LYS A 116 -21.11 -3.74 7.19
N PHE A 117 -22.37 -4.01 6.81
CA PHE A 117 -23.44 -4.34 7.76
C PHE A 117 -23.47 -5.83 8.11
N ILE A 118 -23.06 -6.69 7.18
CA ILE A 118 -22.93 -8.14 7.41
C ILE A 118 -21.83 -8.45 8.42
N HIS A 119 -21.88 -9.64 9.01
CA HIS A 119 -20.96 -10.07 10.06
C HIS A 119 -20.92 -9.08 11.24
N GLU A 120 -22.09 -8.68 11.75
CA GLU A 120 -22.19 -7.81 12.94
C GLU A 120 -21.48 -6.46 12.76
N CYS A 121 -21.75 -5.78 11.65
CA CYS A 121 -21.11 -4.51 11.30
C CYS A 121 -19.58 -4.57 11.15
N ALA A 122 -19.03 -5.72 10.72
CA ALA A 122 -17.58 -5.90 10.59
C ALA A 122 -16.95 -5.04 9.49
N VAL A 123 -15.61 -5.05 9.46
CA VAL A 123 -14.79 -4.45 8.40
C VAL A 123 -14.03 -5.51 7.61
N ARG A 124 -13.79 -5.27 6.33
CA ARG A 124 -13.04 -6.17 5.43
C ARG A 124 -11.84 -5.44 4.83
N GLY A 125 -10.69 -6.10 4.81
CA GLY A 125 -9.51 -5.62 4.12
C GLY A 125 -9.48 -6.00 2.64
N ARG A 126 -8.93 -5.13 1.81
CA ARG A 126 -8.52 -5.41 0.43
C ARG A 126 -7.06 -5.00 0.25
N LEU A 127 -6.23 -5.93 -0.20
CA LEU A 127 -4.85 -5.66 -0.57
C LEU A 127 -4.82 -5.31 -2.07
N GLU A 128 -4.48 -4.05 -2.35
CA GLU A 128 -4.48 -3.46 -3.69
C GLU A 128 -3.10 -2.86 -4.02
N ASP A 129 -2.86 -2.64 -5.31
CA ASP A 129 -1.73 -1.87 -5.84
C ASP A 129 -0.34 -2.27 -5.32
N VAL A 130 -0.12 -3.58 -5.14
CA VAL A 130 1.17 -4.15 -4.73
C VAL A 130 2.20 -4.03 -5.85
N VAL A 131 3.28 -3.29 -5.60
CA VAL A 131 4.38 -3.10 -6.54
C VAL A 131 5.71 -2.96 -5.79
N VAL A 132 6.78 -3.51 -6.37
CA VAL A 132 8.16 -3.31 -5.94
C VAL A 132 8.97 -3.00 -7.18
N SER A 133 9.86 -2.01 -7.07
CA SER A 133 10.73 -1.61 -8.17
C SER A 133 11.55 -2.79 -8.67
N ASP A 134 11.70 -2.89 -9.99
CA ASP A 134 12.45 -3.94 -10.65
C ASP A 134 13.90 -4.05 -10.16
N ASP A 135 14.51 -2.91 -9.80
CA ASP A 135 15.87 -2.83 -9.25
C ASP A 135 16.02 -3.42 -7.83
N TYR A 136 14.88 -3.71 -7.17
CA TYR A 136 14.81 -4.24 -5.81
C TYR A 136 14.17 -5.63 -5.74
N ARG A 137 13.97 -6.29 -6.89
CA ARG A 137 13.53 -7.69 -6.95
C ARG A 137 14.54 -8.61 -6.26
N GLY A 138 14.05 -9.74 -5.75
CA GLY A 138 14.88 -10.72 -5.02
C GLY A 138 15.21 -10.35 -3.56
N LYS A 139 15.01 -9.10 -3.14
CA LYS A 139 15.26 -8.63 -1.75
C LYS A 139 14.12 -8.89 -0.77
N GLN A 140 13.18 -9.79 -1.12
CA GLN A 140 12.01 -10.15 -0.31
C GLN A 140 11.03 -9.00 0.05
N LEU A 141 11.24 -7.77 -0.46
CA LEU A 141 10.39 -6.60 -0.16
C LEU A 141 8.91 -6.78 -0.53
N GLY A 142 8.62 -7.55 -1.59
CA GLY A 142 7.24 -7.89 -1.94
C GLY A 142 6.56 -8.72 -0.86
N LYS A 143 7.27 -9.72 -0.29
CA LYS A 143 6.74 -10.51 0.84
C LYS A 143 6.58 -9.63 2.07
N LEU A 144 7.57 -8.78 2.36
CA LEU A 144 7.55 -7.88 3.50
C LEU A 144 6.29 -7.01 3.46
N ILE A 145 6.08 -6.26 2.38
CA ILE A 145 4.97 -5.31 2.31
C ILE A 145 3.60 -5.99 2.30
N ILE A 146 3.47 -7.16 1.64
CA ILE A 146 2.24 -7.95 1.67
C ILE A 146 1.93 -8.35 3.13
N MET A 147 2.91 -8.91 3.85
CA MET A 147 2.69 -9.34 5.24
C MET A 147 2.43 -8.16 6.18
N THR A 148 3.07 -7.01 5.97
CA THR A 148 2.78 -5.77 6.69
C THR A 148 1.31 -5.40 6.55
N ILE A 149 0.78 -5.39 5.32
CA ILE A 149 -0.62 -5.06 5.08
C ILE A 149 -1.57 -6.12 5.63
N THR A 150 -1.24 -7.41 5.50
CA THR A 150 -2.05 -8.50 6.07
C THR A 150 -2.18 -8.37 7.58
N LEU A 151 -1.07 -8.13 8.29
CA LEU A 151 -1.07 -7.92 9.73
C LEU A 151 -1.77 -6.62 10.14
N LEU A 152 -1.60 -5.54 9.38
CA LEU A 152 -2.32 -4.29 9.61
C LEU A 152 -3.84 -4.50 9.51
N ALA A 153 -4.32 -5.25 8.51
CA ALA A 153 -5.73 -5.56 8.37
C ALA A 153 -6.26 -6.37 9.58
N GLN A 154 -5.48 -7.32 10.08
CA GLN A 154 -5.81 -8.07 11.28
C GLN A 154 -5.84 -7.16 12.53
N HIS A 155 -4.84 -6.28 12.69
CA HIS A 155 -4.79 -5.30 13.78
C HIS A 155 -5.99 -4.35 13.77
N LEU A 156 -6.49 -4.01 12.59
CA LEU A 156 -7.70 -3.21 12.39
C LEU A 156 -9.00 -4.01 12.47
N ASN A 157 -8.96 -5.25 12.98
CA ASN A 157 -10.09 -6.16 13.17
C ASN A 157 -10.87 -6.48 11.87
N CYS A 158 -10.18 -6.54 10.73
CA CYS A 158 -10.80 -7.06 9.51
C CYS A 158 -11.15 -8.54 9.69
N TYR A 159 -12.41 -8.91 9.48
CA TYR A 159 -12.83 -10.32 9.59
C TYR A 159 -12.22 -11.19 8.47
N LYS A 160 -11.81 -10.55 7.36
CA LYS A 160 -10.95 -11.14 6.33
C LYS A 160 -10.25 -10.06 5.50
N ILE A 161 -9.19 -10.48 4.80
CA ILE A 161 -8.52 -9.70 3.76
C ILE A 161 -8.55 -10.49 2.44
N THR A 162 -8.69 -9.79 1.31
CA THR A 162 -8.68 -10.41 -0.02
C THR A 162 -7.85 -9.60 -1.00
N LEU A 163 -7.46 -10.23 -2.10
CA LEU A 163 -6.79 -9.63 -3.24
C LEU A 163 -7.19 -10.35 -4.51
N ASP A 164 -7.02 -9.69 -5.65
CA ASP A 164 -7.08 -10.30 -6.97
C ASP A 164 -5.66 -10.36 -7.55
N CYS A 165 -5.30 -11.48 -8.19
CA CYS A 165 -3.98 -11.61 -8.80
C CYS A 165 -4.01 -12.44 -10.08
N LYS A 166 -2.97 -12.26 -10.93
CA LYS A 166 -2.75 -13.11 -12.10
C LYS A 166 -2.31 -14.50 -11.65
N ASP A 167 -2.65 -15.54 -12.40
CA ASP A 167 -2.35 -16.95 -12.07
C ASP A 167 -0.89 -17.19 -11.66
N ARG A 168 0.06 -16.57 -12.37
CA ARG A 168 1.50 -16.67 -12.07
C ARG A 168 1.89 -16.18 -10.67
N MET A 169 1.06 -15.36 -10.03
CA MET A 169 1.28 -14.81 -8.70
C MET A 169 0.62 -15.66 -7.60
N ILE A 170 -0.24 -16.62 -7.94
CA ILE A 170 -0.89 -17.50 -6.97
C ILE A 170 0.12 -18.16 -6.03
N PRO A 171 1.26 -18.74 -6.50
CA PRO A 171 2.23 -19.37 -5.61
C PRO A 171 2.83 -18.42 -4.57
N LEU A 172 3.00 -17.14 -4.91
CA LEU A 172 3.48 -16.13 -3.97
C LEU A 172 2.47 -15.93 -2.84
N TYR A 173 1.21 -15.65 -3.17
CA TYR A 173 0.19 -15.33 -2.17
C TYR A 173 -0.20 -16.54 -1.33
N THR A 174 -0.28 -17.74 -1.92
CA THR A 174 -0.55 -18.96 -1.15
C THR A 174 0.60 -19.30 -0.20
N GLY A 175 1.84 -19.05 -0.61
CA GLY A 175 3.01 -19.15 0.26
C GLY A 175 2.99 -18.17 1.46
N LEU A 176 2.18 -17.11 1.38
CA LEU A 176 1.97 -16.11 2.43
C LEU A 176 0.69 -16.34 3.24
N GLY A 177 -0.03 -17.44 3.01
CA GLY A 177 -1.22 -17.84 3.78
C GLY A 177 -2.56 -17.49 3.15
N TYR A 178 -2.58 -16.83 1.98
CA TYR A 178 -3.81 -16.65 1.21
C TYR A 178 -4.29 -17.99 0.63
N LYS A 179 -5.60 -18.11 0.38
CA LYS A 179 -6.19 -19.32 -0.20
C LYS A 179 -7.08 -18.93 -1.37
N LEU A 180 -7.13 -19.81 -2.37
CA LEU A 180 -8.13 -19.73 -3.43
C LEU A 180 -9.50 -20.12 -2.85
N GLU A 181 -10.52 -19.33 -3.16
CA GLU A 181 -11.90 -19.59 -2.72
C GLU A 181 -12.63 -20.40 -3.81
N GLN A 182 -12.42 -21.72 -3.80
CA GLN A 182 -12.95 -22.62 -4.84
C GLN A 182 -14.48 -22.51 -4.94
N GLY A 183 -14.99 -22.37 -6.16
CA GLY A 183 -16.43 -22.33 -6.44
C GLY A 183 -17.16 -21.04 -6.01
N GLY A 184 -16.48 -20.11 -5.31
CA GLY A 184 -17.09 -18.89 -4.77
C GLY A 184 -16.46 -17.57 -5.24
N SER A 185 -15.34 -17.60 -5.97
CA SER A 185 -14.57 -16.39 -6.31
C SER A 185 -14.25 -16.20 -7.79
N ASN A 186 -15.27 -16.25 -8.65
CA ASN A 186 -15.09 -15.75 -10.01
C ASN A 186 -14.86 -14.24 -9.97
N TYR A 187 -13.78 -13.76 -10.59
CA TYR A 187 -13.54 -12.33 -10.79
C TYR A 187 -14.28 -11.87 -12.05
N MET A 188 -15.20 -10.92 -11.90
CA MET A 188 -15.98 -10.36 -13.00
C MET A 188 -15.74 -8.85 -13.08
N GLN A 189 -15.55 -8.33 -14.29
CA GLN A 189 -15.33 -6.90 -14.51
C GLN A 189 -16.16 -6.40 -15.69
N ILE A 190 -16.69 -5.19 -15.56
CA ILE A 190 -17.17 -4.37 -16.69
C ILE A 190 -16.26 -3.14 -16.73
N ARG A 191 -15.63 -2.88 -17.88
CA ARG A 191 -14.85 -1.66 -18.10
C ARG A 191 -15.74 -0.64 -18.79
N PHE A 192 -15.83 0.56 -18.23
CA PHE A 192 -16.58 1.65 -18.85
C PHE A 192 -15.68 2.42 -19.83
N ASP A 193 -16.18 2.66 -21.05
CA ASP A 193 -15.50 3.49 -22.05
C ASP A 193 -15.53 4.96 -21.63
N ASN A 194 -14.57 5.36 -20.80
CA ASN A 194 -14.43 6.73 -20.36
C ASN A 194 -13.81 7.58 -21.49
N LYS A 195 -14.66 8.09 -22.39
CA LYS A 195 -14.29 9.13 -23.39
C LYS A 195 -13.93 10.48 -22.75
N LYS A 196 -14.10 10.63 -21.43
CA LYS A 196 -13.70 11.82 -20.66
C LYS A 196 -12.64 11.41 -19.64
N PRO A 197 -11.60 12.25 -19.41
CA PRO A 197 -10.63 12.00 -18.35
C PRO A 197 -11.35 11.89 -17.01
N PHE A 198 -10.87 11.03 -16.11
CA PHE A 198 -11.39 10.90 -14.75
C PHE A 198 -11.38 12.28 -14.09
N LYS A 199 -12.56 12.87 -13.89
CA LYS A 199 -12.69 14.11 -13.13
C LYS A 199 -12.53 13.73 -11.65
N LEU A 200 -11.40 14.15 -11.09
CA LEU A 200 -11.15 14.19 -9.65
C LEU A 200 -12.01 15.28 -9.02
#